data_AF-A0A7X9IIL9-F1
#
_entry.id   AF-A0A7X9IIL9-F1
#
_cell.length_a   1.000
_cell.length_b   1.000
_cell.length_c   1.000
_cell.angle_alpha   90.00
_cell.angle_beta   90.00
_cell.angle_gamma   90.00
#
_symmetry.space_group_name_H-M   'P 1'
#
loop_
_entity.id
_entity.type
_entity.pdbx_description
1 polymer ?
#
loop_
_entity_poly.entity_id
_entity_poly.type
_entity_poly.pdbx_seq_one_letter_code
_entity_poly.pdbx_strand_id
1 'polypeptide(L)'
;MNNSCKALDIIAQDSSTNCIEKSSSDLLISSAFLEMCVDFSVRFWSNLSELDDLAEKLYIDIFSTKKHRKKQIKLKTIKSMICNLWNAHRHSRCLRVSLQRESYALDKRLGQEFYKYEPIRDVINGLLNQNYIKIKKGFYDRRKNGFSRKSRIWATTRLTDQFKRLEGIAAETAQDPIILLDRQEVVILRNTKKKRIFFHSNEFSISETLKLIAYNNLISITNIDINCGINIQPIFPHNVIDNYKRFLEEIRKSGSSSFRPGYITGYLREELADEWEEDPSLSGILYNLELIQSPAQNHLYRIFNNSDFKQGGRFYGAPYQRIPGQIRKFLTINNEAVVELDFACLHPSMLYNRLGVPAPAKPYRYDRGD
;
A
#
# COMPACT_ATOMS: atom_id res chain seq x y z
N MET A 1 -19.95 4.54 72.29
CA MET A 1 -18.81 3.60 72.21
C MET A 1 -18.02 3.98 70.96
N ASN A 2 -17.09 4.91 71.13
CA ASN A 2 -15.64 4.66 71.14
C ASN A 2 -15.17 4.08 69.81
N ASN A 3 -14.59 4.95 68.97
CA ASN A 3 -13.13 5.12 68.79
C ASN A 3 -12.60 4.00 67.86
N SER A 4 -11.93 4.26 66.76
CA SER A 4 -10.83 5.22 66.57
C SER A 4 -10.48 5.26 65.06
N CYS A 5 -10.38 6.44 64.46
CA CYS A 5 -9.12 7.15 64.12
C CYS A 5 -8.71 6.96 62.65
N LYS A 6 -8.85 8.00 61.80
CA LYS A 6 -7.92 9.15 61.53
C LYS A 6 -6.91 8.76 60.43
N ALA A 7 -6.66 9.54 59.37
CA ALA A 7 -6.66 11.00 59.17
C ALA A 7 -7.11 11.34 57.72
N LEU A 8 -7.91 12.38 57.43
CA LEU A 8 -7.64 13.84 57.42
C LEU A 8 -6.47 14.22 56.49
N ASP A 9 -6.76 14.74 55.29
CA ASP A 9 -6.96 16.17 54.96
C ASP A 9 -5.66 16.98 54.94
N ILE A 10 -5.22 17.38 53.73
CA ILE A 10 -4.55 18.68 53.46
C ILE A 10 -4.96 19.18 52.04
N ILE A 11 -5.95 20.06 52.02
CA ILE A 11 -5.92 21.44 51.48
C ILE A 11 -5.33 21.69 50.08
N ALA A 12 -6.28 22.01 49.19
CA ALA A 12 -6.36 23.05 48.16
C ALA A 12 -5.26 24.13 47.97
N GLN A 13 -5.25 24.63 46.73
CA GLN A 13 -4.88 25.97 46.23
C GLN A 13 -3.51 26.21 45.57
N ASP A 14 -3.64 26.75 44.36
CA ASP A 14 -2.76 27.64 43.60
C ASP A 14 -1.37 27.19 43.16
N SER A 15 -1.28 26.94 41.84
CA SER A 15 -0.40 27.76 41.00
C SER A 15 -0.87 27.72 39.55
N SER A 16 -1.69 28.70 39.20
CA SER A 16 -1.79 29.23 37.84
C SER A 16 -0.39 29.67 37.39
N THR A 17 0.21 28.93 36.45
CA THR A 17 1.23 29.51 35.55
C THR A 17 1.48 28.62 34.33
N ASN A 18 1.10 29.13 33.16
CA ASN A 18 1.60 28.76 31.83
C ASN A 18 1.40 27.31 31.35
N CYS A 19 0.14 26.88 31.23
CA CYS A 19 -0.22 26.04 30.08
C CYS A 19 -0.25 26.94 28.85
N ILE A 20 0.90 27.14 28.22
CA ILE A 20 0.97 27.68 26.86
C ILE A 20 0.07 26.80 26.01
N GLU A 21 -1.03 27.38 25.51
CA GLU A 21 -1.79 26.87 24.37
C GLU A 21 -0.82 26.67 23.21
N LYS A 22 -0.20 25.48 23.13
CA LYS A 22 0.47 25.05 21.91
C LYS A 22 -0.63 24.63 20.95
N SER A 23 -0.78 25.45 19.92
CA SER A 23 -1.65 25.24 18.77
C SER A 23 -1.70 23.78 18.33
N SER A 24 -2.91 23.31 18.06
CA SER A 24 -3.31 21.97 17.61
C SER A 24 -2.78 21.55 16.23
N SER A 25 -1.53 21.89 15.86
CA SER A 25 -0.96 21.69 14.52
C SER A 25 0.13 20.61 14.41
N ASP A 26 0.59 20.04 15.52
CA ASP A 26 1.55 18.94 15.52
C ASP A 26 1.07 17.80 16.43
N LEU A 27 0.05 17.06 15.97
CA LEU A 27 -0.09 15.68 16.40
C LEU A 27 1.25 14.97 16.13
N LEU A 28 1.88 14.45 17.18
CA LEU A 28 2.98 13.49 17.06
C LEU A 28 2.52 12.40 16.09
N ILE A 29 3.16 12.35 14.92
CA ILE A 29 2.82 11.34 13.93
C ILE A 29 3.30 10.01 14.48
N SER A 30 2.34 9.18 14.86
CA SER A 30 2.63 7.86 15.42
C SER A 30 3.38 7.02 14.39
N SER A 31 4.29 6.17 14.88
CA SER A 31 4.91 5.11 14.08
C SER A 31 3.84 4.30 13.33
N ALA A 32 2.69 4.05 13.98
CA ALA A 32 1.53 3.39 13.40
C ALA A 32 1.00 4.07 12.13
N PHE A 33 0.89 5.41 12.08
CA PHE A 33 0.46 6.10 10.86
C PHE A 33 1.45 5.92 9.69
N LEU A 34 2.75 5.84 9.97
CA LEU A 34 3.77 5.61 8.95
C LEU A 34 3.80 4.17 8.42
N GLU A 35 3.25 3.22 9.19
CA GLU A 35 2.95 1.85 8.72
C GLU A 35 1.68 1.79 7.85
N MET A 36 0.74 2.71 8.09
CA MET A 36 -0.48 2.88 7.31
C MET A 36 -0.16 3.62 6.02
N CYS A 37 0.44 2.91 5.07
CA CYS A 37 0.87 3.48 3.79
C CYS A 37 0.35 2.76 2.54
N VAL A 38 0.08 3.53 1.49
CA VAL A 38 -0.26 3.04 0.15
C VAL A 38 0.88 3.28 -0.81
N ASP A 39 1.09 2.40 -1.78
CA ASP A 39 2.11 2.62 -2.81
C ASP A 39 1.68 3.70 -3.80
N PHE A 40 2.65 4.53 -4.21
CA PHE A 40 2.46 5.37 -5.38
C PHE A 40 2.13 4.52 -6.62
N SER A 41 1.02 4.86 -7.26
CA SER A 41 0.53 4.25 -8.48
C SER A 41 0.57 5.26 -9.63
N VAL A 42 1.25 4.88 -10.71
CA VAL A 42 1.24 5.62 -11.98
C VAL A 42 -0.09 5.52 -12.73
N ARG A 43 -1.00 4.65 -12.26
CA ARG A 43 -2.29 4.39 -12.89
C ARG A 43 -3.39 5.33 -12.40
N PHE A 44 -3.23 5.96 -11.24
CA PHE A 44 -4.23 6.91 -10.75
C PHE A 44 -4.24 8.17 -11.61
N TRP A 45 -5.41 8.48 -12.14
CA TRP A 45 -5.67 9.63 -12.99
C TRP A 45 -7.06 10.18 -12.74
N SER A 46 -7.39 11.32 -13.35
CA SER A 46 -8.76 11.85 -13.33
C SER A 46 -9.04 12.60 -14.62
N ASN A 47 -10.31 12.59 -15.03
CA ASN A 47 -10.83 13.43 -16.10
C ASN A 47 -11.68 14.61 -15.57
N LEU A 48 -11.76 14.77 -14.25
CA LEU A 48 -12.48 15.88 -13.64
C LEU A 48 -11.72 17.19 -13.82
N SER A 49 -12.44 18.22 -14.27
CA SER A 49 -11.92 19.59 -14.45
C SER A 49 -11.41 20.18 -13.15
N GLU A 50 -12.04 19.86 -12.02
CA GLU A 50 -11.67 20.38 -10.70
C GLU A 50 -10.28 19.92 -10.25
N LEU A 51 -9.87 18.72 -10.69
CA LEU A 51 -8.50 18.25 -10.47
C LEU A 51 -7.51 18.90 -11.42
N ASP A 52 -7.92 19.29 -12.62
CA ASP A 52 -7.10 20.11 -13.52
C ASP A 52 -6.91 21.53 -12.95
N ASP A 53 -7.98 22.13 -12.42
CA ASP A 53 -7.95 23.44 -11.77
C ASP A 53 -7.06 23.42 -10.52
N LEU A 54 -7.18 22.39 -9.68
CA LEU A 54 -6.31 22.21 -8.52
C LEU A 54 -4.85 22.00 -8.96
N ALA A 55 -4.60 21.26 -10.03
CA ALA A 55 -3.26 21.06 -10.55
C ALA A 55 -2.63 22.38 -11.07
N GLU A 56 -3.40 23.22 -11.76
CA GLU A 56 -2.96 24.55 -12.21
C GLU A 56 -2.71 25.49 -11.02
N LYS A 57 -3.59 25.50 -10.02
CA LYS A 57 -3.39 26.26 -8.78
C LYS A 57 -2.09 25.86 -8.07
N LEU A 58 -1.89 24.56 -7.84
CA LEU A 58 -0.66 24.06 -7.22
C LEU A 58 0.57 24.34 -8.08
N TYR A 59 0.45 24.27 -9.41
CA TYR A 59 1.54 24.63 -10.32
C TYR A 59 1.99 26.08 -10.12
N ILE A 60 1.04 27.02 -10.05
CA ILE A 60 1.34 28.44 -9.81
C ILE A 60 2.05 28.60 -8.47
N ASP A 61 1.53 28.00 -7.41
CA ASP A 61 2.11 28.13 -6.06
C ASP A 61 3.54 27.57 -5.98
N ILE A 62 3.79 26.39 -6.54
CA ILE A 62 5.08 25.70 -6.38
C ILE A 62 6.14 26.13 -7.40
N PHE A 63 5.73 26.78 -8.50
CA PHE A 63 6.61 27.18 -9.61
C PHE A 63 6.57 28.68 -9.96
N SER A 64 6.04 29.52 -9.07
CA SER A 64 5.83 30.97 -9.27
C SER A 64 7.07 31.78 -9.67
N THR A 65 8.28 31.28 -9.44
CA THR A 65 9.50 32.11 -9.47
C THR A 65 10.35 32.00 -10.73
N LYS A 66 10.06 31.13 -11.73
CA LYS A 66 10.88 31.01 -12.96
C LYS A 66 10.07 30.67 -14.22
N LYS A 67 10.57 31.10 -15.39
CA LYS A 67 10.08 30.63 -16.71
C LYS A 67 10.39 29.14 -16.86
N HIS A 68 9.40 28.28 -16.65
CA HIS A 68 9.60 26.83 -16.65
C HIS A 68 9.35 26.20 -18.02
N ARG A 69 10.35 25.51 -18.55
CA ARG A 69 10.19 24.61 -19.69
C ARG A 69 9.29 23.43 -19.26
N LYS A 70 8.53 22.88 -20.21
CA LYS A 70 7.71 21.65 -20.03
C LYS A 70 6.56 21.79 -19.01
N LYS A 71 5.84 22.93 -18.98
CA LYS A 71 4.64 23.15 -18.13
C LYS A 71 3.67 21.97 -18.16
N GLN A 72 3.32 21.49 -19.35
CA GLN A 72 2.43 20.35 -19.57
C GLN A 72 2.85 19.07 -18.82
N ILE A 73 4.15 18.74 -18.81
CA ILE A 73 4.66 17.57 -18.07
C ILE A 73 4.51 17.78 -16.56
N LYS A 74 4.81 18.98 -16.06
CA LYS A 74 4.68 19.31 -14.64
C LYS A 74 3.22 19.24 -14.19
N LEU A 75 2.28 19.81 -14.94
CA LEU A 75 0.84 19.71 -14.64
C LEU A 75 0.38 18.25 -14.57
N LYS A 76 0.74 17.42 -15.56
CA LYS A 76 0.42 15.98 -15.52
C LYS A 76 1.02 15.28 -14.31
N THR A 77 2.23 15.67 -13.92
CA THR A 77 2.90 15.13 -12.72
C THR A 77 2.19 15.55 -11.44
N ILE A 78 1.79 16.82 -11.33
CA ILE A 78 1.01 17.34 -10.21
C ILE A 78 -0.33 16.60 -10.13
N LYS A 79 -1.08 16.49 -11.22
CA LYS A 79 -2.36 15.79 -11.27
C LYS A 79 -2.23 14.34 -10.78
N SER A 80 -1.23 13.61 -11.28
CA SER A 80 -0.94 12.25 -10.83
C SER A 80 -0.59 12.18 -9.33
N MET A 81 0.21 13.14 -8.83
CA MET A 81 0.54 13.21 -7.41
C MET A 81 -0.68 13.52 -6.54
N ILE A 82 -1.55 14.45 -6.96
CA ILE A 82 -2.80 14.76 -6.27
C ILE A 82 -3.69 13.51 -6.20
N CYS A 83 -3.87 12.79 -7.31
CA CYS A 83 -4.66 11.56 -7.32
C CYS A 83 -4.11 10.55 -6.29
N ASN A 84 -2.79 10.35 -6.27
CA ASN A 84 -2.18 9.46 -5.27
C ASN A 84 -2.37 9.92 -3.82
N LEU A 85 -2.26 11.23 -3.57
CA LEU A 85 -2.44 11.81 -2.23
C LEU A 85 -3.91 11.78 -1.78
N TRP A 86 -4.86 12.03 -2.69
CA TRP A 86 -6.29 11.87 -2.44
C TRP A 86 -6.61 10.43 -2.07
N ASN A 87 -6.12 9.46 -2.86
CA ASN A 87 -6.30 8.05 -2.56
C ASN A 87 -5.72 7.71 -1.18
N ALA A 88 -4.51 8.16 -0.86
CA ALA A 88 -3.96 7.95 0.48
C ALA A 88 -4.84 8.60 1.57
N HIS A 89 -5.30 9.84 1.36
CA HIS A 89 -6.07 10.62 2.31
C HIS A 89 -7.44 10.01 2.64
N ARG A 90 -8.25 9.67 1.62
CA ARG A 90 -9.58 9.06 1.81
C ARG A 90 -9.51 7.74 2.60
N HIS A 91 -8.36 7.08 2.51
CA HIS A 91 -8.07 5.83 3.19
C HIS A 91 -7.35 6.02 4.54
N SER A 92 -7.20 7.26 5.02
CA SER A 92 -6.48 7.61 6.25
C SER A 92 -5.05 7.07 6.30
N ARG A 93 -4.36 7.08 5.16
CA ARG A 93 -3.00 6.54 4.98
C ARG A 93 -2.03 7.62 4.50
N CYS A 94 -0.75 7.37 4.70
CA CYS A 94 0.31 8.09 4.01
C CYS A 94 0.66 7.42 2.67
N LEU A 95 1.25 8.18 1.76
CA LEU A 95 1.67 7.73 0.45
C LEU A 95 3.16 7.35 0.47
N ARG A 96 3.45 6.11 0.09
CA ARG A 96 4.80 5.56 -0.02
C ARG A 96 5.40 5.89 -1.38
N VAL A 97 6.46 6.69 -1.37
CA VAL A 97 7.18 7.16 -2.57
C VAL A 97 8.66 6.79 -2.49
N SER A 98 9.23 6.35 -3.62
CA SER A 98 10.69 6.26 -3.74
C SER A 98 11.25 7.65 -4.03
N LEU A 99 12.39 8.02 -3.44
CA LEU A 99 13.10 9.24 -3.82
C LEU A 99 14.41 8.92 -4.56
N GLN A 100 14.54 7.69 -5.08
CA GLN A 100 15.73 7.22 -5.79
C GLN A 100 15.48 7.23 -7.30
N ARG A 101 16.43 7.77 -8.07
CA ARG A 101 16.32 7.90 -9.54
C ARG A 101 16.05 6.57 -10.23
N GLU A 102 16.62 5.47 -9.71
CA GLU A 102 16.50 4.11 -10.23
C GLU A 102 15.07 3.58 -10.23
N SER A 103 14.20 4.10 -9.35
CA SER A 103 12.80 3.68 -9.25
C SER A 103 11.91 4.24 -10.37
N TYR A 104 12.45 5.15 -11.19
CA TYR A 104 11.71 5.89 -12.22
C TYR A 104 12.15 5.52 -13.65
N ALA A 105 12.82 4.38 -13.82
CA ALA A 105 13.09 3.80 -15.13
C ALA A 105 11.80 3.16 -15.69
N LEU A 106 10.85 3.99 -16.12
CA LEU A 106 9.64 3.52 -16.79
C LEU A 106 9.89 3.12 -18.24
N ASP A 107 9.11 2.14 -18.67
CA ASP A 107 8.94 1.74 -20.04
C ASP A 107 8.25 2.87 -20.84
N LYS A 108 8.93 3.33 -21.90
CA LYS A 108 8.42 4.36 -22.81
C LYS A 108 7.09 3.96 -23.46
N ARG A 109 6.80 2.66 -23.58
CA ARG A 109 5.60 2.11 -24.22
C ARG A 109 4.28 2.49 -23.55
N LEU A 110 4.29 2.85 -22.26
CA LEU A 110 3.07 3.20 -21.53
C LEU A 110 2.60 4.65 -21.78
N GLY A 111 3.39 5.47 -22.48
CA GLY A 111 3.08 6.88 -22.69
C GLY A 111 3.04 7.72 -21.41
N GLN A 112 3.65 7.23 -20.33
CA GLN A 112 3.72 7.87 -19.00
C GLN A 112 4.97 8.74 -18.86
N GLU A 113 5.31 9.52 -19.90
CA GLU A 113 6.55 10.31 -19.95
C GLU A 113 6.66 11.38 -18.85
N PHE A 114 5.55 11.72 -18.20
CA PHE A 114 5.50 12.64 -17.06
C PHE A 114 6.02 11.99 -15.77
N TYR A 115 5.99 10.66 -15.66
CA TYR A 115 6.53 9.95 -14.50
C TYR A 115 8.03 9.69 -14.67
N LYS A 116 8.80 10.78 -14.60
CA LYS A 116 10.27 10.76 -14.54
C LYS A 116 10.72 11.26 -13.17
N TYR A 117 11.92 10.82 -12.78
CA TYR A 117 12.50 11.19 -11.49
C TYR A 117 12.50 12.70 -11.24
N GLU A 118 12.95 13.49 -12.21
CA GLU A 118 13.06 14.95 -12.07
C GLU A 118 11.71 15.65 -11.87
N PRO A 119 10.69 15.48 -12.76
CA PRO A 119 9.36 16.04 -12.52
C PRO A 119 8.76 15.66 -11.17
N ILE A 120 8.83 14.38 -10.77
CA ILE A 120 8.25 13.92 -9.50
C ILE A 120 8.97 14.55 -8.31
N ARG A 121 10.30 14.56 -8.32
CA ARG A 121 11.11 15.19 -7.28
C ARG A 121 10.81 16.69 -7.17
N ASP A 122 10.73 17.39 -8.30
CA ASP A 122 10.49 18.83 -8.32
C ASP A 122 9.09 19.16 -7.78
N VAL A 123 8.08 18.36 -8.11
CA VAL A 123 6.72 18.48 -7.56
C VAL A 123 6.69 18.20 -6.06
N ILE A 124 7.30 17.10 -5.60
CA ILE A 124 7.36 16.77 -4.16
C ILE A 124 8.04 17.89 -3.37
N ASN A 125 9.19 18.38 -3.84
CA ASN A 125 9.90 19.47 -3.19
C ASN A 125 9.07 20.77 -3.19
N GLY A 126 8.42 21.08 -4.30
CA GLY A 126 7.54 22.24 -4.40
C GLY A 126 6.38 22.19 -3.41
N LEU A 127 5.67 21.05 -3.35
CA LEU A 127 4.57 20.83 -2.42
C LEU A 127 5.05 20.88 -0.96
N LEU A 128 6.21 20.32 -0.65
CA LEU A 128 6.81 20.36 0.69
C LEU A 128 7.16 21.79 1.09
N ASN A 129 7.84 22.53 0.22
CA ASN A 129 8.25 23.92 0.48
C ASN A 129 7.04 24.85 0.67
N GLN A 130 5.94 24.60 -0.04
CA GLN A 130 4.68 25.31 0.12
C GLN A 130 3.78 24.70 1.22
N ASN A 131 4.29 23.76 2.02
CA ASN A 131 3.56 23.15 3.14
C ASN A 131 2.21 22.51 2.73
N TYR A 132 2.09 22.02 1.49
CA TYR A 132 0.95 21.20 1.04
C TYR A 132 1.09 19.73 1.48
N ILE A 133 2.32 19.28 1.71
CA ILE A 133 2.61 17.93 2.21
C ILE A 133 3.65 17.98 3.33
N LYS A 134 3.63 16.99 4.20
CA LYS A 134 4.75 16.65 5.09
C LYS A 134 5.39 15.35 4.60
N ILE A 135 6.65 15.11 5.00
CA ILE A 135 7.43 13.92 4.60
C ILE A 135 8.19 13.32 5.77
N LYS A 136 8.15 12.00 5.88
CA LYS A 136 9.14 11.20 6.62
C LYS A 136 10.07 10.53 5.60
N LYS A 137 11.34 10.92 5.59
CA LYS A 137 12.33 10.32 4.69
C LYS A 137 12.54 8.85 5.03
N GLY A 138 12.59 8.03 3.98
CA GLY A 138 12.97 6.64 4.07
C GLY A 138 14.45 6.46 4.41
N PHE A 139 14.85 5.25 4.76
CA PHE A 139 16.23 4.88 5.07
C PHE A 139 16.53 3.45 4.62
N TYR A 140 17.81 3.14 4.58
CA TYR A 140 18.34 1.79 4.35
C TYR A 140 19.31 1.48 5.49
N ASP A 141 18.98 0.45 6.27
CA ASP A 141 19.82 0.00 7.37
C ASP A 141 20.62 -1.24 6.93
N ARG A 142 21.94 -1.06 6.85
CA ARG A 142 22.87 -2.15 6.49
C ARG A 142 23.05 -3.16 7.63
N ARG A 143 22.78 -2.76 8.88
CA ARG A 143 23.04 -3.58 10.08
C ARG A 143 21.89 -4.54 10.38
N LYS A 144 20.67 -4.22 9.93
CA LYS A 144 19.47 -5.06 10.08
C LYS A 144 19.14 -5.84 8.81
N ASN A 145 20.01 -6.75 8.37
CA ASN A 145 19.78 -7.62 7.19
C ASN A 145 19.36 -6.90 5.88
N GLY A 146 19.74 -5.63 5.69
CA GLY A 146 19.32 -4.85 4.52
C GLY A 146 17.90 -4.30 4.60
N PHE A 147 17.36 -4.13 5.81
CA PHE A 147 16.07 -3.50 6.05
C PHE A 147 16.01 -2.13 5.37
N SER A 148 14.98 -1.96 4.54
CA SER A 148 14.84 -0.76 3.72
C SER A 148 13.42 -0.23 3.79
N ARG A 149 13.31 1.08 3.85
CA ARG A 149 12.03 1.76 3.91
C ARG A 149 12.01 2.96 3.00
N LYS A 150 10.98 3.03 2.16
CA LYS A 150 10.72 4.16 1.26
C LYS A 150 10.18 5.35 2.04
N SER A 151 10.27 6.55 1.45
CA SER A 151 9.73 7.75 2.07
C SER A 151 8.20 7.69 2.14
N ARG A 152 7.63 8.28 3.18
CA ARG A 152 6.18 8.45 3.37
C ARG A 152 5.86 9.93 3.28
N ILE A 153 4.88 10.29 2.45
CA ILE A 153 4.36 11.66 2.33
C ILE A 153 2.87 11.67 2.63
N TRP A 154 2.35 12.74 3.19
CA TRP A 154 0.91 12.90 3.44
C TRP A 154 0.51 14.37 3.30
N ALA A 155 -0.76 14.58 2.96
CA ALA A 155 -1.36 15.89 2.80
C ALA A 155 -1.43 16.63 4.15
N THR A 156 -1.10 17.92 4.15
CA THR A 156 -1.38 18.82 5.29
C THR A 156 -2.82 19.32 5.22
N THR A 157 -3.28 19.99 6.29
CA THR A 157 -4.57 20.69 6.31
C THR A 157 -4.75 21.59 5.08
N ARG A 158 -3.69 22.31 4.68
CA ARG A 158 -3.69 23.17 3.48
C ARG A 158 -4.10 22.42 2.21
N LEU A 159 -3.67 21.16 2.05
CA LEU A 159 -4.06 20.34 0.90
C LEU A 159 -5.39 19.62 1.11
N THR A 160 -5.63 19.07 2.31
CA THR A 160 -6.90 18.35 2.60
C THR A 160 -8.11 19.27 2.58
N ASP A 161 -7.95 20.56 2.87
CA ASP A 161 -9.04 21.53 2.69
C ASP A 161 -9.44 21.68 1.23
N GLN A 162 -8.52 21.48 0.28
CA GLN A 162 -8.84 21.43 -1.15
C GLN A 162 -9.55 20.12 -1.54
N PHE A 163 -9.32 19.05 -0.77
CA PHE A 163 -9.95 17.74 -0.97
C PHE A 163 -11.43 17.74 -0.59
N LYS A 164 -11.87 18.56 0.38
CA LYS A 164 -13.30 18.70 0.74
C LYS A 164 -14.21 18.98 -0.46
N ARG A 165 -13.75 19.77 -1.44
CA ARG A 165 -14.50 20.01 -2.67
C ARG A 165 -14.64 18.75 -3.53
N LEU A 166 -13.59 17.92 -3.60
CA LEU A 166 -13.63 16.64 -4.30
C LEU A 166 -14.52 15.62 -3.57
N GLU A 167 -14.57 15.67 -2.24
CA GLU A 167 -15.48 14.84 -1.42
C GLU A 167 -16.94 15.16 -1.74
N GLY A 168 -17.29 16.44 -1.82
CA GLY A 168 -18.64 16.87 -2.20
C GLY A 168 -19.06 16.32 -3.57
N ILE A 169 -18.20 16.45 -4.58
CA ILE A 169 -18.47 15.95 -5.94
C ILE A 169 -18.62 14.42 -5.95
N ALA A 170 -17.74 13.71 -5.25
CA ALA A 170 -17.81 12.25 -5.15
C ALA A 170 -19.13 11.79 -4.49
N ALA A 171 -19.59 12.52 -3.48
CA ALA A 171 -20.85 12.25 -2.79
C ALA A 171 -22.07 12.53 -3.68
N GLU A 172 -22.06 13.64 -4.43
CA GLU A 172 -23.17 14.03 -5.31
C GLU A 172 -23.32 13.13 -6.54
N THR A 173 -22.20 12.75 -7.15
CA THR A 173 -22.18 12.00 -8.41
C THR A 173 -22.12 10.48 -8.22
N ALA A 174 -21.87 10.01 -6.99
CA ALA A 174 -21.51 8.63 -6.68
C ALA A 174 -20.32 8.09 -7.51
N GLN A 175 -19.50 8.98 -8.10
CA GLN A 175 -18.37 8.62 -8.94
C GLN A 175 -17.06 8.91 -8.22
N ASP A 176 -16.11 7.97 -8.28
CA ASP A 176 -14.78 8.20 -7.71
C ASP A 176 -14.06 9.31 -8.50
N PRO A 177 -13.52 10.35 -7.84
CA PRO A 177 -12.73 11.39 -8.49
C PRO A 177 -11.50 10.85 -9.24
N ILE A 178 -11.06 9.64 -8.92
CA ILE A 178 -9.94 8.96 -9.55
C ILE A 178 -10.42 7.80 -10.41
N ILE A 179 -9.92 7.78 -11.64
CA ILE A 179 -9.96 6.62 -12.51
C ILE A 179 -8.63 5.88 -12.46
N LEU A 180 -8.70 4.56 -12.59
CA LEU A 180 -7.53 3.72 -12.76
C LEU A 180 -7.27 3.52 -14.25
N LEU A 181 -6.18 4.11 -14.76
CA LEU A 181 -5.78 3.94 -16.15
C LEU A 181 -5.44 2.47 -16.44
N ASP A 182 -5.96 1.98 -17.56
CA ASP A 182 -5.71 0.63 -18.05
C ASP A 182 -4.36 0.49 -18.80
N ARG A 183 -3.50 1.51 -18.72
CA ARG A 183 -2.13 1.42 -19.26
C ARG A 183 -1.26 0.63 -18.30
N GLN A 184 -1.41 -0.69 -18.36
CA GLN A 184 -0.76 -1.63 -17.45
C GLN A 184 0.60 -2.06 -18.02
N GLU A 185 1.66 -1.85 -17.24
CA GLU A 185 2.86 -2.65 -17.46
C GLU A 185 2.66 -4.03 -16.85
N VAL A 186 2.18 -4.94 -17.68
CA VAL A 186 1.95 -6.32 -17.25
C VAL A 186 3.22 -7.16 -17.32
N VAL A 187 4.20 -6.80 -18.15
CA VAL A 187 5.46 -7.54 -18.29
C VAL A 187 6.63 -6.65 -17.89
N ILE A 188 7.35 -7.06 -16.84
CA ILE A 188 8.53 -6.35 -16.32
C ILE A 188 9.78 -7.19 -16.58
N LEU A 189 10.81 -6.60 -17.20
CA LEU A 189 12.13 -7.21 -17.34
C LEU A 189 13.14 -6.55 -16.40
N ARG A 190 13.91 -7.36 -15.67
CA ARG A 190 14.99 -6.92 -14.79
C ARG A 190 16.32 -7.48 -15.24
N ASN A 191 17.39 -6.72 -15.05
CA ASN A 191 18.76 -7.19 -15.26
C ASN A 191 19.26 -8.06 -14.09
N THR A 192 20.52 -8.49 -14.17
CA THR A 192 21.20 -9.32 -13.14
C THR A 192 21.29 -8.64 -11.77
N LYS A 193 21.24 -7.31 -11.72
CA LYS A 193 21.22 -6.50 -10.48
C LYS A 193 19.79 -6.24 -9.97
N LYS A 194 18.79 -6.99 -10.45
CA LYS A 194 17.35 -6.82 -10.13
C LYS A 194 16.78 -5.44 -10.49
N LYS A 195 17.49 -4.64 -11.28
CA LYS A 195 16.99 -3.34 -11.75
C LYS A 195 16.14 -3.52 -12.99
N ARG A 196 15.01 -2.82 -13.06
CA ARG A 196 14.13 -2.82 -14.24
C ARG A 196 14.88 -2.24 -15.45
N ILE A 197 14.67 -2.84 -16.62
CA ILE A 197 15.25 -2.40 -17.89
C ILE A 197 14.19 -2.30 -18.97
N PHE A 198 14.46 -1.46 -19.96
CA PHE A 198 13.67 -1.37 -21.17
C PHE A 198 13.94 -2.60 -22.07
N PHE A 199 12.92 -3.01 -22.83
CA PHE A 199 13.04 -4.03 -23.87
C PHE A 199 12.16 -3.69 -25.06
N HIS A 200 12.56 -4.09 -26.26
CA HIS A 200 11.69 -4.01 -27.43
C HIS A 200 10.67 -5.14 -27.41
N SER A 201 9.44 -4.86 -27.82
CA SER A 201 8.40 -5.88 -27.92
C SER A 201 8.82 -6.93 -28.95
N ASN A 202 8.72 -8.20 -28.56
CA ASN A 202 8.85 -9.38 -29.41
C ASN A 202 7.61 -10.28 -29.26
N GLU A 203 7.50 -11.32 -30.09
CA GLU A 203 6.37 -12.24 -30.10
C GLU A 203 6.03 -12.80 -28.72
N PHE A 204 7.04 -13.27 -27.97
CA PHE A 204 6.85 -13.77 -26.60
C PHE A 204 6.25 -12.71 -25.68
N SER A 205 6.86 -11.51 -25.62
CA SER A 205 6.40 -10.44 -24.73
C SER A 205 5.02 -9.91 -25.10
N ILE A 206 4.66 -9.94 -26.39
CA ILE A 206 3.32 -9.59 -26.87
C ILE A 206 2.33 -10.65 -26.41
N SER A 207 2.63 -11.93 -26.64
CA SER A 207 1.79 -13.06 -26.19
C SER A 207 1.54 -13.01 -24.68
N GLU A 208 2.59 -12.79 -23.89
CA GLU A 208 2.48 -12.68 -22.43
C GLU A 208 1.69 -11.46 -21.98
N THR A 209 1.84 -10.34 -22.69
CA THR A 209 1.05 -9.14 -22.43
C THR A 209 -0.44 -9.40 -22.67
N LEU A 210 -0.79 -10.02 -23.80
CA LEU A 210 -2.19 -10.33 -24.13
C LEU A 210 -2.82 -11.28 -23.11
N LYS A 211 -2.10 -12.33 -22.68
CA LYS A 211 -2.58 -13.25 -21.64
C LYS A 211 -2.84 -12.51 -20.32
N LEU A 212 -1.92 -11.67 -19.89
CA LEU A 212 -2.07 -10.91 -18.64
C LEU A 212 -3.22 -9.91 -18.70
N ILE A 213 -3.42 -9.24 -19.84
CA ILE A 213 -4.59 -8.36 -20.03
C ILE A 213 -5.87 -9.17 -19.89
N ALA A 214 -5.97 -10.34 -20.52
CA ALA A 214 -7.13 -11.22 -20.38
C ALA A 214 -7.36 -11.66 -18.93
N TYR A 215 -6.30 -12.06 -18.21
CA TYR A 215 -6.39 -12.39 -16.78
C TYR A 215 -6.84 -11.21 -15.91
N ASN A 216 -6.28 -10.02 -16.14
CA ASN A 216 -6.64 -8.83 -15.38
C ASN A 216 -8.09 -8.39 -15.65
N ASN A 217 -8.58 -8.55 -16.88
CA ASN A 217 -9.98 -8.31 -17.23
C ASN A 217 -10.91 -9.32 -16.54
N LEU A 218 -10.51 -10.59 -16.45
CA LEU A 218 -11.26 -11.58 -15.70
C LEU A 218 -11.31 -11.22 -14.21
N ILE A 219 -10.17 -10.84 -13.62
CA ILE A 219 -10.09 -10.49 -12.20
C ILE A 219 -10.88 -9.21 -11.89
N SER A 220 -10.90 -8.23 -12.80
CA SER A 220 -11.61 -6.96 -12.57
C SER A 220 -13.13 -7.11 -12.53
N ILE A 221 -13.68 -8.20 -13.10
CA ILE A 221 -15.11 -8.54 -13.02
C ILE A 221 -15.39 -9.64 -11.99
N THR A 222 -14.35 -10.20 -11.36
CA THR A 222 -14.49 -11.23 -10.34
C THR A 222 -14.63 -10.58 -8.98
N ASN A 223 -15.67 -10.92 -8.23
CA ASN A 223 -15.79 -10.48 -6.84
C ASN A 223 -14.88 -11.34 -5.97
N ILE A 224 -13.74 -10.80 -5.55
CA ILE A 224 -12.88 -11.43 -4.54
C ILE A 224 -13.14 -10.70 -3.24
N ASP A 225 -13.57 -11.45 -2.23
CA ASP A 225 -13.87 -10.90 -0.91
C ASP A 225 -13.43 -11.87 0.18
N ILE A 226 -13.61 -11.48 1.44
CA ILE A 226 -13.33 -12.31 2.61
C ILE A 226 -14.61 -12.47 3.40
N ASN A 227 -15.23 -13.65 3.27
CA ASN A 227 -16.43 -13.97 4.01
C ASN A 227 -16.07 -14.56 5.37
N CYS A 228 -16.03 -13.67 6.37
CA CYS A 228 -15.91 -14.06 7.78
C CYS A 228 -17.27 -14.24 8.48
N GLY A 229 -18.38 -14.21 7.74
CA GLY A 229 -19.74 -14.11 8.30
C GLY A 229 -20.06 -12.73 8.87
N ILE A 230 -19.29 -11.71 8.50
CA ILE A 230 -19.39 -10.34 9.02
C ILE A 230 -19.38 -9.39 7.85
N ASN A 231 -20.43 -8.60 7.72
CA ASN A 231 -20.49 -7.52 6.75
C ASN A 231 -19.68 -6.35 7.32
N ILE A 232 -18.36 -6.34 7.11
CA ILE A 232 -17.52 -5.22 7.51
C ILE A 232 -17.80 -4.09 6.53
N GLN A 233 -18.82 -3.29 6.81
CA GLN A 233 -18.94 -2.00 6.15
C GLN A 233 -17.71 -1.18 6.59
N PRO A 234 -16.84 -0.74 5.67
CA PRO A 234 -15.69 0.08 6.03
C PRO A 234 -16.19 1.47 6.44
N ILE A 235 -16.64 1.60 7.69
CA ILE A 235 -16.93 2.89 8.30
C ILE A 235 -15.57 3.48 8.71
N PHE A 236 -15.03 4.34 7.86
CA PHE A 236 -13.97 5.28 8.27
C PHE A 236 -14.58 6.23 9.30
N PRO A 237 -14.05 6.29 10.55
CA PRO A 237 -12.93 7.21 10.83
C PRO A 237 -11.96 6.78 11.97
N HIS A 238 -10.81 7.47 12.00
CA HIS A 238 -9.80 7.65 13.06
C HIS A 238 -9.12 6.45 13.76
N ASN A 239 -9.75 5.29 13.98
CA ASN A 239 -9.16 4.22 14.78
C ASN A 239 -9.20 2.86 14.09
N VAL A 240 -8.27 2.64 13.14
CA VAL A 240 -8.13 1.35 12.42
C VAL A 240 -7.90 0.17 13.37
N ILE A 241 -7.27 0.40 14.52
CA ILE A 241 -7.07 -0.62 15.56
C ILE A 241 -8.40 -1.04 16.19
N ASP A 242 -9.32 -0.11 16.45
CA ASP A 242 -10.61 -0.41 17.08
C ASP A 242 -11.54 -1.14 16.11
N ASN A 243 -11.53 -0.74 14.83
CA ASN A 243 -12.25 -1.45 13.78
C ASN A 243 -11.74 -2.89 13.60
N TYR A 244 -10.42 -3.09 13.76
CA TYR A 244 -9.85 -4.43 13.73
C TYR A 244 -10.19 -5.27 14.97
N LYS A 245 -10.13 -4.70 16.18
CA LYS A 245 -10.58 -5.38 17.40
C LYS A 245 -12.03 -5.85 17.27
N ARG A 246 -12.90 -4.98 16.73
CA ARG A 246 -14.29 -5.34 16.41
C ARG A 246 -14.37 -6.48 15.40
N PHE A 247 -13.61 -6.44 14.32
CA PHE A 247 -13.54 -7.54 13.36
C PHE A 247 -13.11 -8.87 14.00
N LEU A 248 -12.09 -8.87 14.87
CA LEU A 248 -11.64 -10.06 15.59
C LEU A 248 -12.69 -10.59 16.56
N GLU A 249 -13.36 -9.70 17.29
CA GLU A 249 -14.45 -10.06 18.20
C GLU A 249 -15.62 -10.67 17.44
N GLU A 250 -15.97 -10.12 16.29
CA GLU A 250 -17.04 -10.64 15.45
C GLU A 250 -16.66 -12.01 14.84
N ILE A 251 -15.39 -12.24 14.45
CA ILE A 251 -14.94 -13.58 14.01
C ILE A 251 -15.05 -14.59 15.15
N ARG A 252 -14.70 -14.16 16.36
CA ARG A 252 -14.80 -14.99 17.57
C ARG A 252 -16.27 -15.35 17.88
N LYS A 253 -17.20 -14.41 17.65
CA LYS A 253 -18.65 -14.60 17.86
C LYS A 253 -19.30 -15.44 16.77
N SER A 254 -18.88 -15.31 15.50
CA SER A 254 -19.45 -16.05 14.36
C SER A 254 -19.15 -17.56 14.38
N GLY A 255 -18.48 -18.06 15.43
CA GLY A 255 -18.34 -19.49 15.68
C GLY A 255 -17.44 -20.19 14.67
N SER A 256 -16.58 -19.46 13.94
CA SER A 256 -15.52 -20.09 13.15
C SER A 256 -14.54 -20.76 14.11
N SER A 257 -14.84 -22.02 14.44
CA SER A 257 -14.11 -22.91 15.35
C SER A 257 -12.62 -23.09 14.99
N SER A 258 -12.21 -22.56 13.84
CA SER A 258 -10.86 -22.58 13.30
C SER A 258 -10.04 -21.30 13.56
N PHE A 259 -10.62 -20.24 14.12
CA PHE A 259 -9.92 -18.97 14.34
C PHE A 259 -9.38 -18.89 15.77
N ARG A 260 -8.06 -19.05 15.95
CA ARG A 260 -7.40 -18.82 17.24
C ARG A 260 -6.80 -17.40 17.24
N PRO A 261 -7.29 -16.48 18.10
CA PRO A 261 -6.76 -15.12 18.23
C PRO A 261 -5.25 -15.07 18.43
N GLY A 262 -4.68 -16.11 19.06
CA GLY A 262 -3.24 -16.38 19.22
C GLY A 262 -2.37 -16.10 17.98
N TYR A 263 -2.84 -16.46 16.79
CA TYR A 263 -2.10 -16.29 15.53
C TYR A 263 -2.03 -14.84 15.07
N ILE A 264 -3.03 -14.05 15.43
CA ILE A 264 -3.09 -12.62 15.12
C ILE A 264 -2.41 -11.82 16.21
N THR A 265 -2.59 -12.21 17.47
CA THR A 265 -1.84 -11.66 18.61
C THR A 265 -0.33 -11.87 18.46
N GLY A 266 0.15 -12.81 17.63
CA GLY A 266 1.57 -12.89 17.26
C GLY A 266 2.06 -11.65 16.49
N TYR A 267 1.24 -11.12 15.58
CA TYR A 267 1.48 -9.86 14.84
C TYR A 267 1.17 -8.60 15.67
N LEU A 268 0.48 -8.77 16.80
CA LEU A 268 0.01 -7.72 17.70
C LEU A 268 0.68 -7.79 19.08
N ARG A 269 1.66 -8.69 19.31
CA ARG A 269 2.24 -8.89 20.63
C ARG A 269 2.86 -7.57 21.06
N GLU A 270 2.25 -7.03 22.11
CA GLU A 270 2.65 -5.86 22.86
C GLU A 270 4.03 -6.10 23.49
N GLU A 271 5.06 -5.92 22.68
CA GLU A 271 6.07 -4.97 23.08
C GLU A 271 6.05 -3.89 22.01
N LEU A 272 5.78 -2.66 22.46
CA LEU A 272 6.24 -1.44 21.83
C LEU A 272 7.79 -1.48 21.79
N ALA A 273 8.35 -2.48 21.12
CA ALA A 273 9.77 -2.55 20.88
C ALA A 273 10.08 -1.39 19.96
N ASP A 274 10.97 -0.52 20.41
CA ASP A 274 11.54 0.63 19.69
C ASP A 274 12.28 0.23 18.40
N GLU A 275 12.01 -0.95 17.84
CA GLU A 275 12.69 -1.52 16.71
C GLU A 275 11.70 -1.97 15.64
N TRP A 276 11.87 -1.35 14.48
CA TRP A 276 11.10 -1.59 13.28
C TRP A 276 11.45 -2.98 12.72
N GLU A 277 10.60 -3.99 12.95
CA GLU A 277 10.77 -5.35 12.40
C GLU A 277 9.90 -5.63 11.15
N GLU A 278 10.27 -6.70 10.42
CA GLU A 278 9.82 -7.09 9.07
C GLU A 278 8.47 -7.81 8.98
N ASP A 279 7.76 -8.01 10.10
CA ASP A 279 6.46 -8.68 10.08
C ASP A 279 5.44 -7.84 9.27
N PRO A 280 4.51 -8.45 8.50
CA PRO A 280 3.42 -7.68 7.91
C PRO A 280 2.66 -6.99 9.02
N SER A 281 2.92 -5.69 9.16
CA SER A 281 2.26 -4.88 10.17
C SER A 281 0.75 -5.07 10.02
N LEU A 282 0.03 -5.09 11.14
CA LEU A 282 -1.43 -5.23 11.13
C LEU A 282 -2.08 -4.28 10.10
N SER A 283 -1.54 -3.06 10.00
CA SER A 283 -1.87 -2.08 8.98
C SER A 283 -1.75 -2.60 7.53
N GLY A 284 -0.64 -3.26 7.19
CA GLY A 284 -0.40 -3.83 5.87
C GLY A 284 -1.38 -4.96 5.53
N ILE A 285 -1.75 -5.78 6.52
CA ILE A 285 -2.79 -6.81 6.36
C ILE A 285 -4.12 -6.13 6.06
N LEU A 286 -4.56 -5.20 6.91
CA LEU A 286 -5.83 -4.49 6.76
C LEU A 286 -5.94 -3.75 5.43
N TYR A 287 -4.84 -3.14 4.98
CA TYR A 287 -4.81 -2.50 3.67
C TYR A 287 -5.01 -3.49 2.53
N ASN A 288 -4.37 -4.66 2.57
CA ASN A 288 -4.59 -5.67 1.54
C ASN A 288 -6.04 -6.19 1.56
N LEU A 289 -6.67 -6.34 2.74
CA LEU A 289 -8.08 -6.74 2.85
C LEU A 289 -9.00 -5.73 2.14
N GLU A 290 -8.79 -4.45 2.37
CA GLU A 290 -9.57 -3.39 1.74
C GLU A 290 -9.36 -3.32 0.23
N LEU A 291 -8.10 -3.47 -0.22
CA LEU A 291 -7.81 -3.46 -1.66
C LEU A 291 -8.44 -4.64 -2.40
N ILE A 292 -8.59 -5.80 -1.75
CA ILE A 292 -9.22 -6.98 -2.35
C ILE A 292 -10.65 -6.67 -2.81
N GLN A 293 -11.39 -5.89 -2.02
CA GLN A 293 -12.77 -5.48 -2.31
C GLN A 293 -12.89 -4.49 -3.46
N SER A 294 -11.77 -3.96 -3.97
CA SER A 294 -11.72 -3.08 -5.13
C SER A 294 -11.12 -3.83 -6.33
N PRO A 295 -11.92 -4.42 -7.24
CA PRO A 295 -11.42 -5.25 -8.34
C PRO A 295 -10.34 -4.60 -9.21
N ALA A 296 -10.40 -3.27 -9.38
CA ALA A 296 -9.41 -2.49 -10.11
C ALA A 296 -7.98 -2.60 -9.50
N GLN A 297 -7.89 -2.86 -8.18
CA GLN A 297 -6.64 -3.00 -7.44
C GLN A 297 -6.08 -4.44 -7.47
N ASN A 298 -6.89 -5.43 -7.86
CA ASN A 298 -6.51 -6.84 -7.95
C ASN A 298 -5.66 -7.16 -9.20
N HIS A 299 -4.80 -6.23 -9.60
CA HIS A 299 -4.05 -6.27 -10.84
C HIS A 299 -2.77 -7.12 -10.72
N LEU A 300 -2.55 -7.96 -11.73
CA LEU A 300 -1.40 -8.85 -11.88
C LEU A 300 -0.44 -8.40 -12.98
N TYR A 301 0.85 -8.62 -12.73
CA TYR A 301 1.95 -8.49 -13.68
C TYR A 301 2.95 -9.64 -13.50
N ARG A 302 3.80 -9.89 -14.50
CA ARG A 302 4.88 -10.89 -14.46
C ARG A 302 6.24 -10.20 -14.44
N ILE A 303 7.16 -10.77 -13.65
CA ILE A 303 8.55 -10.29 -13.56
C ILE A 303 9.51 -11.34 -14.12
N PHE A 304 10.26 -10.95 -15.14
CA PHE A 304 11.38 -11.70 -15.71
C PHE A 304 12.71 -11.09 -15.23
N ASN A 305 13.75 -11.92 -15.13
CA ASN A 305 15.02 -11.57 -14.50
C ASN A 305 16.20 -11.78 -15.45
N ASN A 306 17.37 -11.26 -15.07
CA ASN A 306 18.64 -11.49 -15.76
C ASN A 306 18.63 -11.09 -17.25
N SER A 307 17.81 -10.10 -17.62
CA SER A 307 17.59 -9.67 -19.00
C SER A 307 17.10 -10.80 -19.92
N ASP A 308 16.47 -11.82 -19.36
CA ASP A 308 16.07 -13.04 -20.05
C ASP A 308 14.61 -13.43 -19.72
N PHE A 309 13.78 -13.52 -20.75
CA PHE A 309 12.38 -13.93 -20.64
C PHE A 309 12.18 -15.41 -20.26
N LYS A 310 13.23 -16.22 -20.28
CA LYS A 310 13.19 -17.62 -19.80
C LYS A 310 13.38 -17.71 -18.28
N GLN A 311 13.73 -16.62 -17.61
CA GLN A 311 14.07 -16.64 -16.18
C GLN A 311 13.05 -15.86 -15.34
N GLY A 312 12.31 -16.58 -14.50
CA GLY A 312 11.26 -16.02 -13.65
C GLY A 312 9.88 -16.17 -14.29
N GLY A 313 9.11 -15.08 -14.34
CA GLY A 313 7.76 -15.08 -14.89
C GLY A 313 6.68 -15.54 -13.92
N ARG A 314 6.85 -15.43 -12.60
CA ARG A 314 5.72 -15.61 -11.68
C ARG A 314 4.74 -14.42 -11.78
N PHE A 315 3.47 -14.64 -11.47
CA PHE A 315 2.48 -13.59 -11.31
C PHE A 315 2.67 -12.86 -9.98
N TYR A 316 2.60 -11.54 -10.00
CA TYR A 316 2.74 -10.65 -8.85
C TYR A 316 1.71 -9.53 -8.92
N GLY A 317 1.43 -8.89 -7.81
CA GLY A 317 0.79 -7.58 -7.76
C GLY A 317 -0.46 -7.57 -6.91
N ALA A 318 -1.35 -8.52 -7.13
CA ALA A 318 -2.66 -8.53 -6.51
C ALA A 318 -2.58 -8.62 -4.97
N PRO A 319 -3.38 -7.84 -4.23
CA PRO A 319 -3.32 -7.76 -2.77
C PRO A 319 -3.56 -9.10 -2.06
N TYR A 320 -4.43 -9.96 -2.61
CA TYR A 320 -4.72 -11.29 -2.08
C TYR A 320 -3.50 -12.22 -2.01
N GLN A 321 -2.46 -12.00 -2.84
CA GLN A 321 -1.21 -12.76 -2.79
C GLN A 321 -0.38 -12.49 -1.52
N ARG A 322 -0.66 -11.39 -0.81
CA ARG A 322 0.06 -10.94 0.40
C ARG A 322 -0.72 -11.23 1.69
N ILE A 323 -1.88 -11.86 1.58
CA ILE A 323 -2.68 -12.23 2.74
C ILE A 323 -2.06 -13.46 3.42
N PRO A 324 -1.91 -13.45 4.76
CA PRO A 324 -1.45 -14.63 5.51
C PRO A 324 -2.33 -15.86 5.23
N GLY A 325 -1.73 -17.05 5.19
CA GLY A 325 -2.44 -18.29 4.87
C GLY A 325 -3.62 -18.57 5.81
N GLN A 326 -3.51 -18.16 7.07
CA GLN A 326 -4.56 -18.28 8.09
C GLN A 326 -5.80 -17.43 7.79
N ILE A 327 -5.65 -16.33 7.03
CA ILE A 327 -6.75 -15.47 6.59
C ILE A 327 -7.25 -15.92 5.22
N ARG A 328 -6.37 -16.42 4.34
CA ARG A 328 -6.74 -16.88 2.98
C ARG A 328 -7.84 -17.93 2.96
N LYS A 329 -7.99 -18.74 4.01
CA LYS A 329 -9.08 -19.71 4.17
C LYS A 329 -10.49 -19.11 4.19
N PHE A 330 -10.61 -17.80 4.40
CA PHE A 330 -11.87 -17.06 4.40
C PHE A 330 -12.11 -16.32 3.08
N LEU A 331 -11.19 -16.41 2.11
CA LEU A 331 -11.40 -15.83 0.80
C LEU A 331 -12.59 -16.49 0.11
N THR A 332 -13.41 -15.66 -0.52
CA THR A 332 -14.46 -16.07 -1.42
C THR A 332 -14.20 -15.51 -2.81
N ILE A 333 -14.55 -16.30 -3.81
CA ILE A 333 -14.62 -15.85 -5.20
C ILE A 333 -16.07 -15.92 -5.61
N ASN A 334 -16.65 -14.80 -6.03
CA ASN A 334 -18.06 -14.66 -6.36
C ASN A 334 -18.99 -15.15 -5.23
N ASN A 335 -18.63 -14.82 -3.98
CA ASN A 335 -19.30 -15.26 -2.74
C ASN A 335 -19.22 -16.76 -2.45
N GLU A 336 -18.51 -17.54 -3.24
CA GLU A 336 -18.29 -18.97 -3.02
C GLU A 336 -16.97 -19.22 -2.28
N ALA A 337 -16.98 -20.18 -1.35
CA ALA A 337 -15.79 -20.55 -0.60
C ALA A 337 -14.70 -21.13 -1.51
N VAL A 338 -13.45 -20.78 -1.25
CA VAL A 338 -12.30 -21.21 -2.05
C VAL A 338 -11.57 -22.38 -1.38
N VAL A 339 -11.11 -23.34 -2.17
CA VAL A 339 -10.11 -24.33 -1.76
C VAL A 339 -8.75 -23.98 -2.36
N GLU A 340 -7.70 -23.96 -1.54
CA GLU A 340 -6.33 -23.73 -2.01
C GLU A 340 -5.68 -25.08 -2.35
N LEU A 341 -5.43 -25.31 -3.63
CA LEU A 341 -4.67 -26.47 -4.12
C LEU A 341 -3.21 -26.06 -4.30
N ASP A 342 -2.30 -26.71 -3.58
CA ASP A 342 -0.86 -26.46 -3.69
C ASP A 342 -0.10 -27.72 -4.10
N PHE A 343 0.94 -27.54 -4.90
CA PHE A 343 1.81 -28.62 -5.34
C PHE A 343 2.92 -28.85 -4.31
N ALA A 344 2.82 -29.96 -3.59
CA ALA A 344 3.86 -30.38 -2.67
C ALA A 344 5.23 -30.48 -3.38
N CYS A 345 6.18 -29.70 -2.91
CA CYS A 345 7.58 -29.76 -3.36
C CYS A 345 7.79 -29.53 -4.86
N LEU A 346 7.01 -28.65 -5.48
CA LEU A 346 7.04 -28.40 -6.93
C LEU A 346 8.46 -28.22 -7.50
N HIS A 347 9.29 -27.37 -6.90
CA HIS A 347 10.62 -27.06 -7.44
C HIS A 347 11.60 -28.25 -7.37
N PRO A 348 11.78 -28.92 -6.20
CA PRO A 348 12.51 -30.18 -6.16
C PRO A 348 11.96 -31.22 -7.15
N SER A 349 10.65 -31.44 -7.19
CA SER A 349 10.03 -32.45 -8.06
C SER A 349 10.33 -32.19 -9.55
N MET A 350 10.29 -30.93 -9.99
CA MET A 350 10.68 -30.54 -11.35
C MET A 350 12.16 -30.82 -11.63
N LEU A 351 13.04 -30.61 -10.66
CA LEU A 351 14.47 -30.87 -10.80
C LEU A 351 14.76 -32.36 -10.94
N TYR A 352 14.17 -33.20 -10.08
CA TYR A 352 14.28 -34.66 -10.15
C TYR A 352 13.78 -35.18 -11.50
N ASN A 353 12.61 -34.73 -11.95
CA ASN A 353 12.06 -35.09 -13.26
C ASN A 353 13.01 -34.69 -14.40
N ARG A 354 13.54 -33.45 -14.39
CA ARG A 354 14.50 -32.99 -15.40
C ARG A 354 15.77 -33.83 -15.45
N LEU A 355 16.21 -34.37 -14.31
CA LEU A 355 17.37 -35.25 -14.20
C LEU A 355 17.03 -36.73 -14.51
N GLY A 356 15.76 -37.06 -14.75
CA GLY A 356 15.30 -38.43 -15.01
C GLY A 356 15.38 -39.35 -13.78
N VAL A 357 15.43 -38.78 -12.57
CA VAL A 357 15.54 -39.54 -11.31
C VAL A 357 14.25 -39.43 -10.48
N PRO A 358 13.88 -40.47 -9.73
CA PRO A 358 12.69 -40.44 -8.89
C PRO A 358 12.85 -39.42 -7.75
N ALA A 359 11.81 -38.59 -7.55
CA ALA A 359 11.77 -37.67 -6.43
C ALA A 359 11.53 -38.43 -5.11
N PRO A 360 12.21 -38.06 -4.00
CA PRO A 360 11.94 -38.64 -2.70
C PRO A 360 10.54 -38.24 -2.23
N ALA A 361 9.93 -39.04 -1.34
CA ALA A 361 8.57 -38.79 -0.85
C ALA A 361 8.42 -37.46 -0.07
N LYS A 362 9.53 -36.92 0.49
CA LYS A 362 9.55 -35.64 1.23
C LYS A 362 10.78 -34.79 0.84
N PRO A 363 10.81 -34.16 -0.35
CA PRO A 363 11.99 -33.47 -0.88
C PRO A 363 12.52 -32.28 -0.06
N TYR A 364 11.73 -31.75 0.88
CA TYR A 364 12.18 -30.66 1.77
C TYR A 364 12.67 -31.14 3.14
N ARG A 365 12.67 -32.44 3.43
CA ARG A 365 13.29 -32.97 4.66
C ARG A 365 14.75 -33.30 4.36
N TYR A 366 15.64 -32.53 4.97
CA TYR A 366 17.05 -32.86 5.11
C TYR A 366 17.31 -33.17 6.58
N ASP A 367 18.13 -34.18 6.84
CA ASP A 367 18.63 -34.42 8.19
C ASP A 367 19.41 -33.18 8.65
N ARG A 368 19.25 -32.79 9.91
CA ARG A 368 20.17 -31.81 10.51
C ARG A 368 21.55 -32.44 10.40
N GLY A 369 22.44 -31.84 9.61
CA GLY A 369 23.83 -32.27 9.56
C GLY A 369 24.43 -32.21 10.96
N ASP A 370 25.24 -33.22 11.27
CA ASP A 370 25.98 -33.36 12.52
C ASP A 370 26.92 -32.18 12.80
#